data_AF-A0A060HJX5-F1
#
_entry.id   AF-A0A060HJX5-F1
#
_cell.length_a   1.000
_cell.length_b   1.000
_cell.length_c   1.000
_cell.angle_alpha   90.00
_cell.angle_beta   90.00
_cell.angle_gamma   90.00
#
_symmetry.space_group_name_H-M   'P 1'
#
loop_
_entity.id
_entity.type
_entity.pdbx_description
1 polymer ?
#
loop_
_entity_poly.entity_id
_entity_poly.type
_entity_poly.pdbx_seq_one_letter_code
_entity_poly.pdbx_strand_id
1 'polypeptide(L)' 'MVEDAIPAQEVAEVIAQAARSDSPQMRYVIGKDTQVMIEARKSMDDKEFEKFVAARFFGNQ' A
#
# COMPACT_ATOMS: atom_id res chain seq x y z
N MET A 1 6.48 -18.10 7.94
CA MET A 1 6.05 -17.14 6.91
C MET A 1 5.48 -15.96 7.66
N VAL A 2 5.87 -14.73 7.32
CA VAL A 2 5.29 -13.53 7.93
C VAL A 2 3.99 -13.25 7.16
N GLU A 3 2.87 -13.23 7.87
CA GLU A 3 1.51 -13.28 7.31
C GLU A 3 1.19 -12.11 6.36
N ASP A 4 1.88 -10.98 6.55
CA ASP A 4 1.72 -9.74 5.76
C ASP A 4 2.99 -9.33 4.99
N ALA A 5 3.97 -10.22 4.86
CA ALA A 5 5.19 -9.88 4.10
C ALA A 5 4.91 -9.88 2.59
N ILE A 6 5.31 -8.80 1.93
CA ILE A 6 5.31 -8.71 0.47
C ILE A 6 6.38 -9.69 -0.07
N PRO A 7 6.03 -10.58 -1.03
CA PRO A 7 7.00 -11.45 -1.66
C PRO A 7 8.14 -10.64 -2.30
N ALA A 8 9.39 -11.06 -2.08
CA ALA A 8 10.56 -10.36 -2.63
C ALA A 8 10.52 -10.26 -4.16
N GLN A 9 9.90 -11.24 -4.84
CA GLN A 9 9.70 -11.21 -6.28
C GLN A 9 8.81 -10.02 -6.72
N GLU A 10 7.71 -9.74 -6.01
CA GLU A 10 6.82 -8.62 -6.33
C GLU A 10 7.56 -7.28 -6.23
N VAL A 11 8.42 -7.14 -5.23
CA VAL A 11 9.29 -5.96 -5.07
C VAL A 11 10.26 -5.84 -6.24
N ALA A 12 10.93 -6.94 -6.62
CA ALA A 12 11.90 -6.95 -7.71
C ALA A 12 11.28 -6.58 -9.06
N GLU A 13 10.05 -7.04 -9.32
CA GLU A 13 9.31 -6.74 -10.55
C GLU A 13 9.01 -5.24 -10.68
N VAL A 14 8.56 -4.59 -9.61
CA VAL A 14 8.27 -3.15 -9.62
C VAL A 14 9.55 -2.34 -9.79
N ILE A 15 10.66 -2.74 -9.17
CA ILE A 15 11.96 -2.09 -9.38
C ILE A 15 12.38 -2.20 -10.85
N ALA A 16 12.26 -3.38 -11.45
CA ALA A 16 12.60 -3.58 -12.86
C ALA A 16 11.69 -2.77 -13.80
N GLN A 17 10.40 -2.65 -13.50
CA GLN A 17 9.47 -1.80 -14.25
C GLN A 17 9.84 -0.32 -14.13
N ALA A 18 10.14 0.16 -12.92
CA ALA A 18 10.54 1.54 -12.68
C ALA A 18 11.83 1.91 -13.43
N ALA A 19 12.83 1.02 -13.40
CA ALA A 19 14.12 1.22 -14.06
C ALA A 19 14.03 1.23 -15.60
N ARG A 20 13.00 0.61 -16.17
CA ARG A 20 12.78 0.50 -17.62
C ARG A 20 11.71 1.46 -18.15
N SER A 21 11.11 2.29 -17.29
CA SER A 21 10.02 3.16 -17.69
C SER A 21 10.54 4.38 -18.45
N ASP A 22 9.96 4.66 -19.62
CA ASP A 22 10.22 5.91 -20.36
C ASP A 22 9.57 7.14 -19.68
N SER A 23 8.70 6.92 -18.69
CA SER A 23 8.04 7.96 -17.89
C SER A 23 7.93 7.51 -16.42
N PRO A 24 9.07 7.51 -15.70
CA PRO A 24 9.12 6.99 -14.34
C PRO A 24 8.28 7.84 -13.39
N GLN A 25 7.56 7.17 -12.49
CA GLN A 25 6.77 7.83 -11.46
C GLN A 25 7.65 8.16 -10.25
N MET A 26 7.34 9.25 -9.54
CA MET A 26 8.05 9.59 -8.30
C MET A 26 7.86 8.51 -7.22
N ARG A 27 6.74 7.78 -7.22
CA ARG A 27 6.42 6.73 -6.27
C ARG A 27 5.74 5.55 -6.97
N TYR A 28 6.16 4.35 -6.61
CA TYR A 28 5.53 3.09 -7.03
C TYR A 28 4.91 2.42 -5.81
N VAL A 29 3.64 2.03 -5.92
CA VAL A 29 2.89 1.40 -4.82
C VAL A 29 3.01 -0.12 -4.97
N ILE A 30 3.42 -0.79 -3.89
CA ILE A 30 3.61 -2.25 -3.86
C ILE A 30 2.84 -2.82 -2.66
N GLY A 31 2.24 -4.00 -2.85
CA GLY A 31 1.48 -4.69 -1.83
C GLY A 31 0.02 -4.23 -1.76
N LYS A 32 -0.87 -5.21 -1.55
CA LYS A 32 -2.32 -5.03 -1.51
C LYS A 32 -2.76 -4.12 -0.36
N ASP A 33 -2.17 -4.26 0.83
CA ASP A 33 -2.52 -3.42 1.98
C ASP A 33 -2.23 -1.95 1.73
N THR A 34 -1.09 -1.64 1.10
CA THR A 34 -0.72 -0.26 0.76
C THR A 34 -1.71 0.35 -0.24
N GLN A 35 -2.15 -0.42 -1.24
CA GLN A 35 -3.16 0.04 -2.21
C GLN A 35 -4.48 0.38 -1.49
N VAL A 36 -4.97 -0.51 -0.62
CA VAL A 36 -6.18 -0.30 0.16
C VAL A 36 -6.08 0.95 1.04
N MET A 37 -4.94 1.16 1.72
CA MET A 37 -4.75 2.34 2.56
C MET A 37 -4.76 3.65 1.75
N ILE A 38 -4.13 3.67 0.57
CA ILE A 38 -4.10 4.85 -0.30
C ILE A 38 -5.49 5.13 -0.86
N GLU A 39 -6.22 4.11 -1.28
CA GLU A 39 -7.60 4.27 -1.78
C GLU A 39 -8.54 4.77 -0.69
N ALA A 40 -8.47 4.21 0.52
CA ALA A 40 -9.23 4.69 1.68
C ALA A 40 -8.92 6.16 1.96
N ARG A 41 -7.64 6.56 1.98
CA ARG A 41 -7.26 7.97 2.21
C ARG A 41 -7.79 8.92 1.14
N LYS A 42 -7.84 8.48 -0.12
CA LYS A 42 -8.33 9.29 -1.25
C LYS A 42 -9.85 9.45 -1.26
N SER A 43 -10.58 8.50 -0.67
CA SER A 43 -12.04 8.40 -0.74
C SER A 43 -12.76 8.86 0.52
N MET A 44 -12.04 8.99 1.64
CA MET A 44 -12.57 9.34 2.96
C MET A 44 -12.09 10.72 3.41
N ASP A 45 -12.86 11.39 4.26
CA ASP A 45 -12.33 12.53 5.01
C ASP A 45 -11.34 12.08 6.10
N ASP A 46 -10.61 13.03 6.69
CA ASP A 46 -9.56 12.70 7.67
C ASP A 46 -10.11 11.96 8.91
N LYS A 47 -11.33 12.29 9.38
CA LYS A 47 -11.93 11.64 10.56
C LYS A 47 -12.39 10.23 10.26
N GLU A 48 -12.94 10.02 9.07
CA GLU A 48 -13.34 8.71 8.57
C GLU A 48 -12.12 7.81 8.36
N PHE A 49 -11.05 8.37 7.78
CA PHE A 49 -9.80 7.67 7.59
C PHE A 49 -9.16 7.28 8.92
N GLU A 50 -9.13 8.18 9.91
CA GLU A 50 -8.62 7.87 11.27
C GLU A 50 -9.36 6.69 11.91
N LYS A 51 -10.70 6.67 11.81
CA LYS A 51 -11.51 5.54 12.30
C LYS A 51 -11.22 4.24 11.55
N PHE A 52 -11.06 4.33 10.23
CA PHE A 52 -10.70 3.18 9.40
C PHE A 52 -9.33 2.58 9.82
N VAL A 53 -8.32 3.43 10.01
CA VAL A 53 -6.99 3.01 10.50
C VAL A 53 -7.12 2.39 11.88
N ALA A 54 -7.86 3.04 12.79
CA ALA A 54 -8.01 2.55 14.15
C ALA A 54 -8.69 1.17 14.20
N ALA A 55 -9.75 0.96 13.43
CA ALA A 55 -10.41 -0.33 13.33
C ALA A 55 -9.50 -1.42 12.75
N ARG A 56 -8.70 -1.10 11.72
CA ARG A 56 -7.83 -2.08 11.05
C ARG A 56 -6.65 -2.52 11.92
N PHE A 57 -6.05 -1.63 12.71
CA PHE A 57 -4.85 -1.92 13.49
C PHE A 57 -5.11 -2.18 14.99
N PHE A 58 -6.23 -1.70 15.52
CA PHE A 58 -6.56 -1.79 16.95
C PHE A 58 -7.94 -2.39 17.23
N GLY A 59 -8.70 -2.78 16.20
CA GLY A 59 -10.08 -3.26 16.33
C GLY A 59 -10.28 -4.69 16.84
N ASN A 60 -9.21 -5.41 17.20
CA ASN A 60 -9.27 -6.76 17.79
C ASN A 60 -8.62 -6.78 19.19
N GLN A 61 -9.16 -6.02 20.15
CA GLN A 61 -8.95 -6.25 21.58
C GLN A 61 -10.27 -6.61 22.26
#